data_AF-A0A259PEW5-F1
#
_entry.id   AF-A0A259PEW5-F1
#
_cell.length_a   1.000
_cell.length_b   1.000
_cell.length_c   1.000
_cell.angle_alpha   90.00
_cell.angle_beta   90.00
_cell.angle_gamma   90.00
#
_symmetry.space_group_name_H-M   'P 1'
#
loop_
_entity.id
_entity.type
_entity.pdbx_description
1 polymer ?
#
loop_
_entity_poly.entity_id
_entity_poly.type
_entity_poly.pdbx_seq_one_letter_code
_entity_poly.pdbx_strand_id
1 'polypeptide(L)'
;MSAEDLSLHAHKKGDAKHSHRKEVSNQNLLLIALVLTLGFSGVELAAAYFAGSLALLSDAGHMVTDSAALGLALLAQFIARRPPSAKHSFGFGRAEALAAFVNGIAMLGLVAWIVIEASSRFFTPHQVDGLTVTVVAAVGLLMNIIVAWVLSHDKKSVNTRAALVHVMGDLLGSVGALVAGLIIQFTGWMPADALLSIFVSLLILKSTFSILRESYHFLMEGVPLHIDYLQVGSDLKKVPGVLAVHDLHVWEMTPSFPALIGHIEIERMNDWPQIMSRINTMLLNKHGIDHVTLQPEEAGGIDEHTHDASLNDKVNTANNNQVNHQGDTFYVECTSPDGPHRMAYHAWGNPGNPKVLVCVHGLTRRGSDFKTLAEAMCADYYVVCPDVVGRGDSDWLKNPMLYAVPQYVADMACLIK
;
A
#
# COMPACT_ATOMS: atom_id res chain seq x y z
N MET A 1 -33.41 14.82 -11.42
CA MET A 1 -32.40 13.92 -12.00
C MET A 1 -31.94 14.54 -13.30
N SER A 2 -30.85 15.31 -13.28
CA SER A 2 -30.26 15.79 -14.54
C SER A 2 -29.73 14.59 -15.30
N ALA A 3 -29.97 14.53 -16.61
CA ALA A 3 -29.27 13.60 -17.48
C ALA A 3 -27.77 13.88 -17.33
N GLU A 4 -27.03 12.97 -16.69
CA GLU A 4 -25.57 13.03 -16.68
C GLU A 4 -25.09 12.91 -18.12
N ASP A 5 -24.28 13.87 -18.56
CA ASP A 5 -23.70 13.87 -19.91
C ASP A 5 -22.67 12.74 -20.01
N LEU A 6 -23.11 11.60 -20.54
CA LEU A 6 -22.31 10.38 -20.72
C LEU A 6 -21.07 10.60 -21.61
N SER A 7 -20.97 11.73 -22.33
CA SER A 7 -19.80 12.05 -23.15
C SER A 7 -18.52 12.24 -22.33
N LEU A 8 -18.63 12.67 -21.07
CA LEU A 8 -17.49 12.88 -20.17
C LEU A 8 -16.79 11.58 -19.75
N HIS A 9 -17.45 10.43 -19.90
CA HIS A 9 -16.93 9.11 -19.55
C HIS A 9 -16.74 8.20 -20.77
N ALA A 10 -17.00 8.71 -21.98
CA ALA A 10 -16.90 7.94 -23.22
C ALA A 10 -15.48 7.99 -23.78
N HIS A 11 -14.84 6.83 -23.91
CA HIS A 11 -13.61 6.68 -24.68
C HIS A 11 -13.89 6.84 -26.17
N LYS A 12 -13.11 7.67 -26.88
CA LYS A 12 -13.13 7.70 -28.35
C LYS A 12 -12.36 6.51 -28.89
N LYS A 13 -12.54 6.26 -30.19
CA LYS A 13 -11.95 5.12 -30.89
C LYS A 13 -10.41 5.21 -30.86
N GLY A 14 -9.78 4.42 -29.99
CA GLY A 14 -8.32 4.38 -29.81
C GLY A 14 -7.82 4.83 -28.44
N ASP A 15 -8.69 5.35 -27.56
CA ASP A 15 -8.30 5.88 -26.24
C ASP A 15 -8.11 4.78 -25.19
N ALA A 16 -8.96 3.74 -25.23
CA ALA A 16 -8.84 2.53 -24.42
C ALA A 16 -9.65 1.40 -25.08
N LYS A 17 -9.16 0.16 -25.05
CA LYS A 17 -9.92 -1.03 -25.49
C LYS A 17 -10.82 -1.57 -24.38
N HIS A 18 -10.49 -1.30 -23.13
CA HIS A 18 -11.26 -1.76 -21.98
C HIS A 18 -12.34 -0.74 -21.61
N SER A 19 -13.60 -1.15 -21.73
CA SER A 19 -14.71 -0.38 -21.16
C SER A 19 -14.78 -0.63 -19.65
N HIS A 20 -15.23 0.35 -18.86
CA HIS A 20 -15.51 0.20 -17.42
C HIS A 20 -16.57 -0.87 -17.06
N ARG A 21 -17.03 -1.68 -18.03
CA ARG A 21 -18.01 -2.75 -17.85
C ARG A 21 -17.30 -4.10 -17.85
N LYS A 22 -17.05 -4.65 -16.65
CA LYS A 22 -16.52 -6.00 -16.42
C LYS A 22 -17.44 -7.06 -17.06
N GLU A 23 -16.87 -8.05 -17.75
CA GLU A 23 -17.58 -9.29 -18.08
C GLU A 23 -17.92 -10.06 -16.79
N VAL A 24 -19.11 -10.65 -16.76
CA VAL A 24 -19.74 -11.21 -15.57
C VAL A 24 -19.06 -12.53 -15.20
N SER A 25 -18.30 -12.55 -14.10
CA SER A 25 -18.05 -13.80 -13.37
C SER A 25 -19.37 -14.33 -12.80
N ASN A 26 -19.55 -15.65 -12.82
CA ASN A 26 -20.80 -16.35 -12.56
C ASN A 26 -21.28 -16.13 -11.11
N GLN A 27 -22.07 -15.06 -10.89
CA GLN A 27 -22.47 -14.57 -9.56
C GLN A 27 -23.21 -15.60 -8.72
N ASN A 28 -23.97 -16.47 -9.38
CA ASN A 28 -24.71 -17.55 -8.72
C ASN A 28 -23.74 -18.55 -8.08
N LEU A 29 -22.59 -18.81 -8.70
CA LEU A 29 -21.58 -19.72 -8.16
C LEU A 29 -20.92 -19.15 -6.89
N LEU A 30 -20.60 -17.85 -6.89
CA LEU A 30 -20.04 -17.16 -5.72
C LEU A 30 -21.05 -17.09 -4.56
N LEU A 31 -22.32 -16.85 -4.86
CA LEU A 31 -23.38 -16.83 -3.84
C LEU A 31 -23.64 -18.23 -3.26
N ILE A 32 -23.61 -19.28 -4.08
CA ILE A 32 -23.68 -20.67 -3.61
C ILE A 32 -22.49 -21.00 -2.71
N ALA A 33 -21.27 -20.65 -3.14
CA ALA A 33 -20.06 -20.85 -2.34
C ALA A 33 -20.14 -20.11 -0.99
N LEU A 34 -20.64 -18.87 -0.99
CA LEU A 34 -20.86 -18.09 0.23
C LEU A 34 -21.82 -18.79 1.19
N VAL A 35 -23.00 -19.21 0.70
CA VAL A 35 -24.02 -19.85 1.55
C VAL A 35 -23.52 -21.17 2.13
N LEU A 36 -22.80 -21.96 1.33
CA LEU A 36 -22.22 -23.24 1.78
C LEU A 36 -21.13 -23.02 2.83
N THR A 37 -20.20 -22.10 2.58
CA THR A 37 -19.08 -21.81 3.50
C THR A 37 -19.60 -21.24 4.82
N LEU A 38 -20.53 -20.28 4.75
CA LEU A 38 -21.11 -19.64 5.93
C LEU A 38 -22.03 -20.59 6.72
N GLY A 39 -22.71 -21.51 6.02
CA GLY A 39 -23.49 -22.58 6.65
C GLY A 39 -22.60 -23.56 7.40
N PHE A 40 -21.51 -24.02 6.77
CA PHE A 40 -20.56 -24.94 7.39
C PHE A 40 -19.79 -24.30 8.54
N SER A 41 -19.37 -23.04 8.40
CA SER A 41 -18.70 -22.30 9.47
C SER A 41 -19.59 -22.15 10.71
N GLY A 42 -20.92 -22.04 10.54
CA GLY A 42 -21.87 -22.03 11.66
C GLY A 42 -21.92 -23.36 12.42
N VAL A 43 -21.83 -24.49 11.71
CA VAL A 43 -21.76 -25.82 12.32
C VAL A 43 -20.44 -25.99 13.09
N GLU A 44 -19.31 -25.61 12.50
CA GLU A 44 -18.02 -25.66 13.17
C GLU A 44 -17.94 -24.75 14.39
N LEU A 45 -18.50 -23.53 14.31
CA LEU A 45 -18.53 -22.60 15.43
C LEU A 45 -19.33 -23.17 16.62
N ALA A 46 -20.47 -23.80 16.34
CA ALA A 46 -21.26 -24.49 17.36
C ALA A 46 -20.48 -25.65 17.97
N ALA A 47 -19.84 -26.49 17.13
CA ALA A 47 -19.06 -27.62 17.59
C ALA A 47 -17.83 -27.18 18.41
N ALA A 48 -17.14 -26.10 18.01
CA ALA A 48 -16.04 -25.48 18.73
C ALA A 48 -16.46 -25.03 20.14
N TYR A 49 -17.61 -24.35 20.21
CA TYR A 49 -18.17 -23.87 21.48
C TYR A 49 -18.50 -25.03 22.43
N PHE A 50 -19.20 -26.06 21.93
CA PHE A 50 -19.53 -27.23 22.75
C PHE A 50 -18.30 -28.06 23.13
N ALA A 51 -17.28 -28.12 22.28
CA ALA A 51 -16.03 -28.81 22.56
C ALA A 51 -15.12 -28.05 23.54
N GLY A 52 -15.37 -26.76 23.78
CA GLY A 52 -14.46 -25.89 24.54
C GLY A 52 -13.11 -25.66 23.87
N SER A 53 -12.96 -26.01 22.59
CA SER A 53 -11.69 -25.95 21.85
C SER A 53 -11.46 -24.58 21.24
N LEU A 54 -10.34 -23.95 21.60
CA LEU A 54 -9.92 -22.69 21.00
C LEU A 54 -9.39 -22.90 19.58
N ALA A 55 -8.78 -24.06 19.31
CA ALA A 55 -8.26 -24.36 17.98
C ALA A 55 -9.39 -24.50 16.95
N LEU A 56 -10.47 -25.21 17.30
CA LEU A 56 -11.67 -25.26 16.47
C LEU A 56 -12.32 -23.87 16.33
N LEU A 57 -12.32 -23.07 17.41
CA LEU A 57 -12.87 -21.72 17.36
C LEU A 57 -12.06 -20.81 16.43
N SER A 58 -10.73 -21.00 16.38
CA SER A 58 -9.84 -20.31 15.44
C SER A 58 -10.17 -20.66 13.98
N ASP A 59 -10.36 -21.94 13.70
CA ASP A 59 -10.67 -22.44 12.34
C ASP A 59 -12.06 -21.93 11.89
N ALA A 60 -13.06 -22.08 12.74
CA ALA A 60 -14.41 -21.57 12.48
C ALA A 60 -14.43 -20.03 12.34
N GLY A 61 -13.68 -19.31 13.19
CA GLY A 61 -13.58 -17.85 13.14
C GLY A 61 -12.93 -17.34 11.85
N HIS A 62 -11.87 -18.01 11.39
CA HIS A 62 -11.24 -17.76 10.09
C HIS A 62 -12.25 -17.94 8.95
N MET A 63 -12.94 -19.08 8.91
CA MET A 63 -13.96 -19.38 7.90
C MET A 63 -15.13 -18.38 7.88
N VAL A 64 -15.59 -17.93 9.05
CA VAL A 64 -16.62 -16.88 9.16
C VAL A 64 -16.11 -15.58 8.54
N THR A 65 -14.86 -15.21 8.80
CA THR A 65 -14.31 -13.96 8.30
C THR A 65 -13.99 -14.04 6.81
N ASP A 66 -13.59 -15.19 6.29
CA ASP A 66 -13.49 -15.43 4.84
C ASP A 66 -14.85 -15.34 4.15
N SER A 67 -15.89 -15.89 4.77
CA SER A 67 -17.26 -15.75 4.28
C SER A 67 -17.72 -14.29 4.33
N ALA A 68 -17.38 -13.55 5.38
CA ALA A 68 -17.65 -12.12 5.48
C ALA A 68 -16.89 -11.31 4.42
N ALA A 69 -15.63 -11.66 4.14
CA ALA A 69 -14.82 -11.08 3.09
C ALA A 69 -15.45 -11.29 1.72
N LEU A 70 -15.93 -12.50 1.43
CA LEU A 70 -16.64 -12.82 0.20
C LEU A 70 -17.97 -12.04 0.09
N GLY A 71 -18.71 -11.92 1.19
CA GLY A 71 -19.91 -11.09 1.26
C GLY A 71 -19.63 -9.61 1.00
N LEU A 72 -18.58 -9.06 1.62
CA LEU A 72 -18.11 -7.69 1.39
C LEU A 72 -17.60 -7.50 -0.04
N ALA A 73 -16.93 -8.49 -0.63
CA ALA A 73 -16.50 -8.46 -2.01
C ALA A 73 -17.69 -8.46 -2.98
N LEU A 74 -18.74 -9.24 -2.72
CA LEU A 74 -19.98 -9.22 -3.50
C LEU A 74 -20.69 -7.86 -3.39
N LEU A 75 -20.75 -7.29 -2.17
CA LEU A 75 -21.28 -5.94 -1.96
C LEU A 75 -20.44 -4.89 -2.68
N ALA A 76 -19.12 -4.99 -2.58
CA ALA A 76 -18.18 -4.10 -3.27
C ALA A 76 -18.31 -4.20 -4.78
N GLN A 77 -18.49 -5.41 -5.34
CA GLN A 77 -18.80 -5.59 -6.77
C GLN A 77 -20.12 -4.94 -7.15
N PHE A 78 -21.16 -5.04 -6.31
CA PHE A 78 -22.43 -4.37 -6.56
C PHE A 78 -22.27 -2.84 -6.54
N ILE A 79 -21.48 -2.31 -5.61
CA ILE A 79 -21.17 -0.88 -5.53
C ILE A 79 -20.30 -0.44 -6.72
N ALA A 80 -19.31 -1.22 -7.12
CA ALA A 80 -18.40 -0.97 -8.24
C ALA A 80 -19.11 -0.98 -9.61
N ARG A 81 -20.29 -1.61 -9.70
CA ARG A 81 -21.15 -1.53 -10.91
C ARG A 81 -21.79 -0.17 -11.12
N ARG A 82 -21.79 0.71 -10.11
CA ARG A 82 -22.32 2.06 -10.27
C ARG A 82 -21.45 2.80 -11.28
N PRO A 83 -22.04 3.42 -12.32
CA PRO A 83 -21.27 4.20 -13.28
C PRO A 83 -20.52 5.33 -12.56
N PRO A 84 -19.41 5.81 -13.14
CA PRO A 84 -18.78 7.05 -12.71
C PRO A 84 -19.82 8.18 -12.57
N SER A 85 -19.61 9.05 -11.59
CA SER A 85 -20.49 10.18 -11.31
C SER A 85 -19.66 11.46 -11.21
N ALA A 86 -20.31 12.63 -11.23
CA ALA A 86 -19.62 13.92 -11.08
C ALA A 86 -18.77 14.03 -9.79
N LYS A 87 -19.10 13.27 -8.74
CA LYS A 87 -18.32 13.24 -7.48
C LYS A 87 -17.24 12.15 -7.46
N HIS A 88 -17.36 11.14 -8.31
CA HIS A 88 -16.47 9.99 -8.40
C HIS A 88 -16.19 9.68 -9.88
N SER A 89 -15.26 10.41 -10.48
CA SER A 89 -14.92 10.36 -11.91
C SER A 89 -14.41 9.00 -12.37
N PHE A 90 -13.80 8.22 -11.48
CA PHE A 90 -13.36 6.84 -11.72
C PHE A 90 -14.32 5.78 -11.14
N GLY A 91 -15.47 6.20 -10.63
CA GLY A 91 -16.45 5.31 -10.00
C GLY A 91 -15.96 4.75 -8.66
N PHE A 92 -16.46 3.56 -8.30
CA PHE A 92 -16.23 2.91 -7.01
C PHE A 92 -15.23 1.74 -7.08
N GLY A 93 -14.31 1.80 -8.03
CA GLY A 93 -13.35 0.73 -8.29
C GLY A 93 -12.53 0.27 -7.08
N ARG A 94 -12.22 1.20 -6.16
CA ARG A 94 -11.43 0.93 -4.95
C ARG A 94 -12.20 0.29 -3.80
N ALA A 95 -13.54 0.17 -3.92
CA ALA A 95 -14.36 -0.42 -2.86
C ALA A 95 -13.97 -1.88 -2.54
N GLU A 96 -13.50 -2.63 -3.54
CA GLU A 96 -13.05 -4.02 -3.39
C GLU A 96 -11.77 -4.10 -2.54
N ALA A 97 -10.78 -3.25 -2.82
CA ALA A 97 -9.55 -3.19 -2.02
C ALA A 97 -9.80 -2.68 -0.60
N LEU A 98 -10.71 -1.71 -0.42
CA LEU A 98 -11.10 -1.23 0.91
C LEU A 98 -11.77 -2.33 1.74
N ALA A 99 -12.67 -3.12 1.13
CA ALA A 99 -13.30 -4.27 1.77
C ALA A 99 -12.26 -5.30 2.22
N ALA A 100 -11.30 -5.65 1.35
CA ALA A 100 -10.22 -6.57 1.69
C ALA A 100 -9.32 -6.03 2.82
N PHE A 101 -9.03 -4.73 2.81
CA PHE A 101 -8.24 -4.08 3.86
C PHE A 101 -8.94 -4.11 5.23
N VAL A 102 -10.23 -3.74 5.28
CA VAL A 102 -11.03 -3.79 6.52
C VAL A 102 -11.14 -5.21 7.05
N ASN A 103 -11.36 -6.18 6.16
CA ASN A 103 -11.39 -7.60 6.52
C ASN A 103 -10.05 -8.05 7.12
N GLY A 104 -8.93 -7.64 6.52
CA GLY A 104 -7.59 -7.94 7.03
C GLY A 104 -7.37 -7.39 8.45
N ILE A 105 -7.86 -6.18 8.75
CA ILE A 105 -7.78 -5.62 10.11
C ILE A 105 -8.62 -6.45 11.09
N ALA A 106 -9.83 -6.86 10.71
CA ALA A 106 -10.67 -7.71 11.55
C ALA A 106 -9.98 -9.05 11.85
N MET A 107 -9.33 -9.65 10.84
CA MET A 107 -8.54 -10.87 10.99
C MET A 107 -7.35 -10.71 11.94
N LEU A 108 -6.63 -9.59 11.89
CA LEU A 108 -5.58 -9.32 12.87
C LEU A 108 -6.14 -9.24 14.29
N GLY A 109 -7.31 -8.63 14.47
CA GLY A 109 -8.02 -8.61 15.76
C GLY A 109 -8.36 -10.00 16.26
N LEU A 110 -8.91 -10.85 15.38
CA LEU A 110 -9.22 -12.25 15.69
C LEU A 110 -7.97 -13.05 16.08
N VAL A 111 -6.89 -12.95 15.30
CA VAL A 111 -5.61 -13.60 15.59
C VAL A 111 -5.05 -13.15 16.93
N ALA A 112 -5.05 -11.84 17.21
CA ALA A 112 -4.56 -11.30 18.47
C ALA A 112 -5.36 -11.84 19.66
N TRP A 113 -6.69 -11.89 19.53
CA TRP A 113 -7.58 -12.47 20.53
C TRP A 113 -7.26 -13.95 20.80
N ILE A 114 -7.15 -14.76 19.73
CA ILE A 114 -6.85 -16.19 19.86
C ILE A 114 -5.48 -16.41 20.51
N VAL A 115 -4.46 -15.65 20.15
CA VAL A 115 -3.12 -15.77 20.75
C VAL A 115 -3.14 -15.42 22.24
N ILE A 116 -3.88 -14.37 22.63
CA ILE A 116 -4.03 -14.00 24.06
C ILE A 116 -4.75 -15.11 24.84
N GLU A 117 -5.86 -15.63 24.30
CA GLU A 117 -6.64 -16.70 24.94
C GLU A 117 -5.88 -18.04 24.96
N ALA A 118 -5.13 -18.37 23.92
CA ALA A 118 -4.29 -19.56 23.90
C ALA A 118 -3.16 -19.45 24.94
N SER A 119 -2.59 -18.26 25.08
CA SER A 119 -1.56 -17.98 26.09
C SER A 119 -2.10 -18.12 27.51
N SER A 120 -3.34 -17.66 27.77
CA SER A 120 -3.98 -17.80 29.09
C SER A 120 -4.25 -19.28 29.44
N ARG A 121 -4.62 -20.10 28.45
CA ARG A 121 -4.91 -21.54 28.61
C ARG A 121 -3.71 -22.39 29.03
N PHE A 122 -2.47 -21.93 28.85
CA PHE A 122 -1.30 -22.62 29.42
C PHE A 122 -1.25 -22.54 30.95
N PHE A 123 -1.73 -21.43 31.54
CA PHE A 123 -1.72 -21.22 32.98
C PHE A 123 -2.99 -21.75 33.65
N THR A 124 -4.13 -21.64 32.95
CA THR A 124 -5.44 -22.17 33.40
C THR A 124 -6.04 -23.06 32.30
N PRO A 125 -5.68 -24.36 32.27
CA PRO A 125 -6.20 -25.28 31.28
C PRO A 125 -7.72 -25.41 31.36
N HIS A 126 -8.38 -25.17 30.24
CA HIS A 126 -9.81 -25.42 30.09
C HIS A 126 -10.03 -26.88 29.66
N GLN A 127 -11.19 -27.44 30.02
CA GLN A 127 -11.55 -28.77 29.53
C GLN A 127 -11.93 -28.70 28.06
N VAL A 128 -11.27 -29.53 27.25
CA VAL A 128 -11.53 -29.67 25.82
C VAL A 128 -12.01 -31.09 25.56
N ASP A 129 -13.13 -31.22 24.85
CA ASP A 129 -13.65 -32.52 24.41
C ASP A 129 -12.86 -33.01 23.19
N GLY A 130 -11.85 -33.85 23.45
CA GLY A 130 -10.97 -34.41 22.43
C GLY A 130 -11.70 -35.23 21.36
N LEU A 131 -12.80 -35.90 21.70
CA LEU A 131 -13.59 -36.68 20.73
C LEU A 131 -14.27 -35.74 19.74
N THR A 132 -14.94 -34.70 20.24
CA THR A 132 -15.58 -33.69 19.38
C THR A 132 -14.55 -32.99 18.51
N VAL A 133 -13.39 -32.60 19.05
CA VAL A 133 -12.29 -32.02 18.25
C VAL A 133 -11.85 -32.95 17.13
N THR A 134 -11.63 -34.23 17.44
CA THR A 134 -11.17 -35.24 16.48
C THR A 134 -12.19 -35.44 15.35
N VAL A 135 -13.48 -35.57 15.68
CA VAL A 135 -14.54 -35.80 14.69
C VAL A 135 -14.70 -34.59 13.77
N VAL A 136 -14.75 -33.37 14.33
CA VAL A 136 -14.90 -32.15 13.54
C VAL A 136 -13.68 -31.95 12.64
N ALA A 137 -12.47 -32.10 13.18
CA ALA A 137 -11.23 -31.99 12.41
C ALA A 137 -11.15 -33.04 11.29
N ALA A 138 -11.61 -34.28 11.51
CA ALA A 138 -11.66 -35.32 10.49
C ALA A 138 -12.63 -34.96 9.35
N VAL A 139 -13.81 -34.41 9.68
CA VAL A 139 -14.80 -33.96 8.69
C VAL A 139 -14.26 -32.76 7.91
N GLY A 140 -13.69 -31.75 8.58
CA GLY A 140 -13.07 -30.60 7.94
C GLY A 140 -11.91 -31.01 7.01
N LEU A 141 -11.04 -31.92 7.46
CA LEU A 141 -9.96 -32.48 6.65
C LEU A 141 -10.49 -33.17 5.39
N LEU A 142 -11.54 -34.00 5.52
CA LEU A 142 -12.18 -34.67 4.39
C LEU A 142 -12.74 -33.66 3.38
N MET A 143 -13.43 -32.63 3.86
CA MET A 143 -13.98 -31.56 3.01
C MET A 143 -12.89 -30.81 2.27
N ASN A 144 -11.82 -30.41 2.96
CA ASN A 144 -10.69 -29.72 2.36
C ASN A 144 -9.94 -30.59 1.33
N ILE A 145 -9.85 -31.91 1.55
CA ILE A 145 -9.29 -32.84 0.55
C ILE A 145 -10.17 -32.90 -0.70
N ILE A 146 -11.50 -32.97 -0.53
CA ILE A 146 -12.45 -32.96 -1.67
C ILE A 146 -12.32 -31.66 -2.45
N VAL A 147 -12.30 -30.51 -1.78
CA VAL A 147 -12.15 -29.19 -2.39
C VAL A 147 -10.82 -29.10 -3.15
N ALA A 148 -9.70 -29.48 -2.51
CA ALA A 148 -8.39 -29.51 -3.15
C ALA A 148 -8.35 -30.42 -4.39
N TRP A 149 -8.98 -31.60 -4.32
CA TRP A 149 -9.07 -32.53 -5.44
C TRP A 149 -9.87 -31.94 -6.61
N VAL A 150 -11.01 -31.30 -6.35
CA VAL A 150 -11.81 -30.62 -7.38
C VAL A 150 -11.00 -29.49 -8.03
N LEU A 151 -10.35 -28.63 -7.23
CA LEU A 151 -9.53 -27.52 -7.72
C LEU A 151 -8.29 -27.98 -8.50
N SER A 152 -7.72 -29.14 -8.16
CA SER A 152 -6.52 -29.68 -8.83
C SER A 152 -6.71 -30.04 -10.31
N HIS A 153 -7.96 -30.20 -10.75
CA HIS A 153 -8.30 -30.53 -12.14
C HIS A 153 -8.22 -29.31 -13.08
N ASP A 154 -8.28 -28.09 -12.56
CA ASP A 154 -8.16 -26.86 -13.36
C ASP A 154 -6.78 -26.20 -13.18
N LYS A 155 -5.81 -26.68 -13.97
CA LYS A 155 -4.39 -26.27 -13.88
C LYS A 155 -4.04 -24.98 -14.62
N LYS A 156 -4.99 -24.33 -15.30
CA LYS A 156 -4.69 -23.20 -16.21
C LYS A 156 -4.99 -21.82 -15.62
N SER A 157 -5.72 -21.74 -14.51
CA SER A 157 -6.12 -20.47 -13.91
C SER A 157 -5.22 -20.08 -12.74
N VAL A 158 -4.75 -18.83 -12.74
CA VAL A 158 -3.99 -18.27 -11.59
C VAL A 158 -4.88 -18.25 -10.34
N ASN A 159 -6.19 -18.02 -10.50
CA ASN A 159 -7.15 -18.02 -9.41
C ASN A 159 -7.33 -19.42 -8.80
N THR A 160 -7.32 -20.50 -9.59
CA THR A 160 -7.41 -21.86 -9.05
C THR A 160 -6.16 -22.25 -8.30
N ARG A 161 -4.98 -21.77 -8.74
CA ARG A 161 -3.73 -21.94 -7.99
C ARG A 161 -3.74 -21.19 -6.65
N ALA A 162 -4.24 -19.95 -6.64
CA ALA A 162 -4.37 -19.17 -5.41
C ALA A 162 -5.34 -19.84 -4.42
N ALA A 163 -6.51 -20.29 -4.90
CA ALA A 163 -7.47 -21.05 -4.10
C ALA A 163 -6.88 -22.36 -3.57
N LEU A 164 -6.08 -23.08 -4.35
CA LEU A 164 -5.41 -24.30 -3.90
C LEU A 164 -4.41 -24.03 -2.76
N VAL A 165 -3.62 -22.95 -2.85
CA VAL A 165 -2.68 -22.56 -1.78
C VAL A 165 -3.40 -22.24 -0.48
N HIS A 166 -4.57 -21.59 -0.57
CA HIS A 166 -5.42 -21.33 0.58
C HIS A 166 -5.90 -22.64 1.24
N VAL A 167 -6.49 -23.54 0.44
CA VAL A 167 -6.98 -24.86 0.93
C VAL A 167 -5.84 -25.70 1.53
N MET A 168 -4.60 -25.59 1.01
CA MET A 168 -3.45 -26.25 1.61
C MET A 168 -3.14 -25.75 3.03
N GLY A 169 -3.39 -24.46 3.30
CA GLY A 169 -3.31 -23.90 4.65
C GLY A 169 -4.34 -24.52 5.60
N ASP A 170 -5.59 -24.63 5.14
CA ASP A 170 -6.68 -25.22 5.93
C ASP A 170 -6.44 -26.71 6.19
N LEU A 171 -5.96 -27.46 5.18
CA LEU A 171 -5.54 -28.85 5.34
C LEU A 171 -4.50 -29.02 6.45
N LEU A 172 -3.50 -28.13 6.50
CA LEU A 172 -2.46 -28.16 7.53
C LEU A 172 -3.06 -27.87 8.92
N GLY A 173 -4.01 -26.93 9.00
CA GLY A 173 -4.80 -26.64 10.20
C GLY A 173 -5.62 -27.85 10.66
N SER A 174 -6.39 -28.48 9.77
CA SER A 174 -7.22 -29.65 10.07
C SER A 174 -6.40 -30.87 10.50
N VAL A 175 -5.23 -31.11 9.88
CA VAL A 175 -4.29 -32.16 10.34
C VAL A 175 -3.80 -31.86 11.75
N GLY A 176 -3.41 -30.61 12.03
CA GLY A 176 -3.03 -30.18 13.36
C GLY A 176 -4.14 -30.40 14.40
N ALA A 177 -5.39 -30.05 14.06
CA ALA A 177 -6.59 -30.27 14.85
C ALA A 177 -6.87 -31.73 15.13
N LEU A 178 -6.73 -32.60 14.13
CA LEU A 178 -6.90 -34.02 14.30
C LEU A 178 -5.85 -34.60 15.26
N VAL A 179 -4.58 -34.20 15.11
CA VAL A 179 -3.49 -34.64 15.99
C VAL A 179 -3.73 -34.15 17.42
N ALA A 180 -4.09 -32.88 17.62
CA ALA A 180 -4.37 -32.33 18.95
C ALA A 180 -5.58 -33.02 19.61
N GLY A 181 -6.67 -33.23 18.85
CA GLY A 181 -7.86 -33.95 19.31
C GLY A 181 -7.54 -35.36 19.78
N LEU A 182 -6.75 -36.12 19.02
CA LEU A 182 -6.31 -37.46 19.40
C LEU A 182 -5.43 -37.45 20.65
N ILE A 183 -4.50 -36.49 20.75
CA ILE A 183 -3.68 -36.34 21.95
C ILE A 183 -4.56 -36.07 23.18
N ILE A 184 -5.50 -35.13 23.09
CA ILE A 184 -6.42 -34.80 24.18
C ILE A 184 -7.28 -36.02 24.55
N GLN A 185 -7.83 -36.72 23.56
CA GLN A 185 -8.70 -37.88 23.77
C GLN A 185 -7.99 -39.03 24.49
N PHE A 186 -6.75 -39.34 24.13
CA PHE A 186 -6.03 -40.49 24.70
C PHE A 186 -5.20 -40.14 25.94
N THR A 187 -4.75 -38.90 26.09
CA THR A 187 -3.83 -38.50 27.17
C THR A 187 -4.43 -37.51 28.16
N GLY A 188 -5.52 -36.83 27.81
CA GLY A 188 -6.08 -35.72 28.58
C GLY A 188 -5.21 -34.46 28.58
N TRP A 189 -4.18 -34.37 27.73
CA TRP A 189 -3.25 -33.24 27.71
C TRP A 189 -3.86 -32.00 27.01
N MET A 190 -4.63 -31.23 27.78
CA MET A 190 -5.32 -30.00 27.34
C MET A 190 -4.42 -28.93 26.68
N PRO A 191 -3.14 -28.74 27.07
CA PRO A 191 -2.28 -27.76 26.40
C PRO A 191 -2.06 -28.01 24.90
N ALA A 192 -2.38 -29.21 24.38
CA ALA A 192 -2.37 -29.47 22.94
C ALA A 192 -3.28 -28.50 22.16
N ASP A 193 -4.45 -28.15 22.69
CA ASP A 193 -5.39 -27.21 22.07
C ASP A 193 -4.81 -25.80 21.98
N ALA A 194 -4.13 -25.34 23.03
CA ALA A 194 -3.49 -24.02 23.07
C ALA A 194 -2.31 -23.93 22.08
N LEU A 195 -1.46 -24.96 22.02
CA LEU A 195 -0.35 -25.03 21.06
C LEU A 195 -0.86 -25.00 19.62
N LEU A 196 -1.89 -25.78 19.35
CA LEU A 196 -2.51 -25.80 18.04
C LEU A 196 -3.16 -24.45 17.69
N SER A 197 -3.84 -23.81 18.64
CA SER A 197 -4.45 -22.49 18.44
C SER A 197 -3.42 -21.45 18.04
N ILE A 198 -2.25 -21.44 18.68
CA ILE A 198 -1.12 -20.57 18.31
C ILE A 198 -0.62 -20.92 16.91
N PHE A 199 -0.44 -22.21 16.62
CA PHE A 199 0.01 -22.67 15.31
C PHE A 199 -0.92 -22.21 14.17
N VAL A 200 -2.23 -22.45 14.30
CA VAL A 200 -3.23 -22.01 13.33
C VAL A 200 -3.25 -20.49 13.23
N SER A 201 -3.19 -19.77 14.36
CA SER A 201 -3.10 -18.30 14.37
C SER A 201 -1.91 -17.76 13.58
N LEU A 202 -0.75 -18.42 13.61
CA LEU A 202 0.42 -18.03 12.83
C LEU A 202 0.24 -18.26 11.32
N LEU A 203 -0.44 -19.34 10.92
CA LEU A 203 -0.80 -19.60 9.53
C LEU A 203 -1.75 -18.51 9.00
N ILE A 204 -2.78 -18.20 9.78
CA ILE A 204 -3.74 -17.14 9.48
C ILE A 204 -3.02 -15.80 9.38
N LEU A 205 -2.19 -15.44 10.37
CA LEU A 205 -1.46 -14.18 10.40
C LEU A 205 -0.61 -13.96 9.15
N LYS A 206 0.09 -15.01 8.69
CA LYS A 206 0.90 -14.97 7.47
C LYS A 206 0.03 -14.64 6.24
N SER A 207 -1.11 -15.30 6.11
CA SER A 207 -2.06 -15.09 5.01
C SER A 207 -2.63 -13.66 5.06
N THR A 208 -3.13 -13.25 6.22
CA THR A 208 -3.70 -11.92 6.47
C THR A 208 -2.70 -10.80 6.18
N PHE A 209 -1.44 -10.96 6.55
CA PHE A 209 -0.40 -9.95 6.30
C PHE A 209 -0.15 -9.73 4.80
N SER A 210 -0.18 -10.79 3.99
CA SER A 210 -0.06 -10.66 2.52
C SER A 210 -1.20 -9.85 1.95
N ILE A 211 -2.44 -10.19 2.30
CA ILE A 211 -3.66 -9.53 1.81
C ILE A 211 -3.68 -8.05 2.24
N LEU A 212 -3.31 -7.76 3.49
CA LEU A 212 -3.22 -6.40 4.00
C LEU A 212 -2.19 -5.58 3.24
N ARG A 213 -1.00 -6.14 3.01
CA ARG A 213 0.07 -5.45 2.26
C ARG A 213 -0.37 -5.14 0.83
N GLU A 214 -0.99 -6.08 0.14
CA GLU A 214 -1.49 -5.90 -1.22
C GLU A 214 -2.61 -4.86 -1.29
N SER A 215 -3.60 -4.95 -0.39
CA SER A 215 -4.73 -4.01 -0.34
C SER A 215 -4.27 -2.60 0.05
N TYR A 216 -3.35 -2.49 1.00
CA TYR A 216 -2.71 -1.22 1.37
C TYR A 216 -1.96 -0.60 0.20
N HIS A 217 -1.13 -1.40 -0.49
CA HIS A 217 -0.35 -0.95 -1.65
C HIS A 217 -1.26 -0.42 -2.75
N PHE A 218 -2.36 -1.11 -3.03
CA PHE A 218 -3.37 -0.67 -3.98
C PHE A 218 -4.06 0.64 -3.54
N LEU A 219 -4.46 0.75 -2.26
CA LEU A 219 -5.09 1.97 -1.74
C LEU A 219 -4.17 3.19 -1.76
N MET A 220 -2.86 2.95 -1.68
CA MET A 220 -1.81 3.97 -1.71
C MET A 220 -1.35 4.36 -3.12
N GLU A 221 -2.08 3.96 -4.18
CA GLU A 221 -1.71 4.22 -5.59
C GLU A 221 -0.35 3.62 -5.96
N GLY A 222 0.01 2.49 -5.34
CA GLY A 222 1.30 1.84 -5.60
C GLY A 222 1.39 1.26 -7.00
N VAL A 223 2.61 1.22 -7.55
CA VAL A 223 2.89 0.60 -8.85
C VAL A 223 2.43 -0.87 -8.84
N PRO A 224 1.65 -1.34 -9.83
CA PRO A 224 1.16 -2.71 -9.86
C PRO A 224 2.31 -3.72 -9.76
N LEU A 225 2.19 -4.76 -8.93
CA LEU A 225 3.29 -5.69 -8.62
C LEU A 225 3.87 -6.43 -9.83
N HIS A 226 3.11 -6.54 -10.92
CA HIS A 226 3.52 -7.19 -12.16
C HIS A 226 4.17 -6.23 -13.17
N ILE A 227 4.18 -4.92 -12.90
CA ILE A 227 4.76 -3.90 -13.77
C ILE A 227 6.10 -3.43 -13.20
N ASP A 228 7.14 -3.51 -14.02
CA ASP A 228 8.44 -2.93 -13.73
C ASP A 228 8.46 -1.45 -14.16
N TYR A 229 8.34 -0.57 -13.17
CA TYR A 229 8.36 0.88 -13.36
C TYR A 229 9.57 1.39 -14.17
N LEU A 230 10.77 0.87 -13.88
CA LEU A 230 12.00 1.31 -14.56
C LEU A 230 12.03 0.83 -16.00
N GLN A 231 11.52 -0.37 -16.25
CA GLN A 231 11.40 -0.92 -17.59
C GLN A 231 10.39 -0.12 -18.45
N VAL A 232 9.26 0.31 -17.87
CA VAL A 232 8.28 1.18 -18.54
C VAL A 232 8.95 2.48 -18.99
N GLY A 233 9.65 3.17 -18.09
CA GLY A 233 10.37 4.41 -18.42
C GLY A 233 11.46 4.20 -19.49
N SER A 234 12.21 3.10 -19.42
CA SER A 234 13.23 2.74 -20.41
C SER A 234 12.62 2.50 -21.80
N ASP A 235 11.45 1.86 -21.88
CA ASP A 235 10.80 1.57 -23.15
C ASP A 235 10.15 2.80 -23.77
N LEU A 236 9.57 3.69 -22.95
CA LEU A 236 9.06 4.98 -23.40
C LEU A 236 10.16 5.80 -24.07
N LYS A 237 11.36 5.88 -23.46
CA LYS A 237 12.53 6.58 -24.02
C LYS A 237 13.03 5.99 -25.35
N LYS A 238 12.70 4.74 -25.67
CA LYS A 238 13.10 4.09 -26.93
C LYS A 238 12.10 4.32 -28.07
N VAL A 239 10.94 4.92 -27.79
CA VAL A 239 9.96 5.21 -28.84
C VAL A 239 10.48 6.33 -29.73
N PRO A 240 10.53 6.15 -31.06
CA PRO A 240 11.00 7.19 -31.97
C PRO A 240 10.21 8.50 -31.82
N GLY A 241 10.92 9.60 -31.61
CA GLY A 241 10.37 10.94 -31.39
C GLY A 241 10.26 11.36 -29.92
N VAL A 242 10.51 10.46 -28.97
CA VAL A 242 10.61 10.79 -27.54
C VAL A 242 12.03 11.23 -27.21
N LEU A 243 12.17 12.41 -26.61
CA LEU A 243 13.45 12.97 -26.16
C LEU A 243 13.69 12.67 -24.68
N ALA A 244 12.67 12.88 -23.85
CA ALA A 244 12.70 12.62 -22.42
C ALA A 244 11.33 12.13 -21.89
N VAL A 245 11.37 11.57 -20.68
CA VAL A 245 10.21 11.10 -19.94
C VAL A 245 10.42 11.51 -18.49
N HIS A 246 9.45 12.23 -17.93
CA HIS A 246 9.47 12.73 -16.54
C HIS A 246 8.06 12.78 -15.96
N ASP A 247 7.98 13.02 -14.65
CA ASP A 247 6.74 12.97 -13.87
C ASP A 247 5.90 11.69 -14.13
N LEU A 248 6.57 10.55 -14.27
CA LEU A 248 5.93 9.29 -14.61
C LEU A 248 5.33 8.65 -13.36
N HIS A 249 4.01 8.46 -13.35
CA HIS A 249 3.28 7.71 -12.33
C HIS A 249 2.49 6.57 -12.94
N VAL A 250 2.53 5.40 -12.29
CA VAL A 250 1.81 4.19 -12.71
C VAL A 250 1.09 3.63 -11.51
N TRP A 251 -0.20 3.35 -11.64
CA TRP A 251 -1.04 2.83 -10.55
C TRP A 251 -2.11 1.88 -11.10
N GLU A 252 -2.85 1.18 -10.24
CA GLU A 252 -4.07 0.47 -10.64
C GLU A 252 -5.31 1.28 -10.28
N MET A 253 -6.17 1.57 -11.26
CA MET A 253 -7.45 2.25 -11.00
C MET A 253 -8.48 1.31 -10.36
N THR A 254 -8.53 0.10 -10.91
CA THR A 254 -9.31 -1.05 -10.44
C THR A 254 -8.41 -2.27 -10.49
N PRO A 255 -8.67 -3.31 -9.68
CA PRO A 255 -7.87 -4.53 -9.73
C PRO A 255 -7.72 -5.05 -11.16
N SER A 256 -6.47 -5.23 -11.61
CA SER A 256 -6.09 -5.65 -12.98
C SER A 256 -6.28 -4.63 -14.10
N PHE A 257 -6.53 -3.36 -13.79
CA PHE A 257 -6.59 -2.26 -14.77
C PHE A 257 -5.55 -1.20 -14.43
N PRO A 258 -4.31 -1.35 -14.91
CA PRO A 258 -3.26 -0.37 -14.70
C PRO A 258 -3.51 0.90 -15.53
N ALA A 259 -3.13 2.02 -14.96
CA ALA A 259 -3.17 3.35 -15.55
C ALA A 259 -1.81 4.03 -15.42
N LEU A 260 -1.55 4.95 -16.34
CA LEU A 260 -0.29 5.68 -16.43
C LEU A 260 -0.56 7.15 -16.73
N ILE A 261 0.14 8.02 -15.99
CA ILE A 261 0.24 9.45 -16.28
C ILE A 261 1.72 9.85 -16.32
N GLY A 262 2.04 10.84 -17.15
CA GLY A 262 3.35 11.45 -17.14
C GLY A 262 3.59 12.38 -18.30
N HIS A 263 4.79 12.91 -18.38
CA HIS A 263 5.18 13.92 -19.35
C HIS A 263 6.19 13.33 -20.33
N ILE A 264 6.04 13.70 -21.61
CA ILE A 264 6.89 13.24 -22.70
C ILE A 264 7.43 14.47 -23.44
N GLU A 265 8.74 14.63 -23.44
CA GLU A 265 9.39 15.66 -24.23
C GLU A 265 9.55 15.19 -25.68
N ILE A 266 9.19 16.04 -26.64
CA ILE A 266 9.22 15.80 -28.08
C ILE A 266 9.80 17.00 -28.82
N GLU A 267 10.36 16.79 -30.01
CA GLU A 267 10.99 17.88 -30.79
C GLU A 267 9.96 18.84 -31.39
N ARG A 268 8.82 18.31 -31.86
CA ARG A 268 7.78 19.11 -32.53
C ARG A 268 6.39 18.65 -32.15
N MET A 269 5.52 19.58 -31.76
CA MET A 269 4.15 19.26 -31.36
C MET A 269 3.32 18.58 -32.47
N ASN A 270 3.64 18.85 -33.74
CA ASN A 270 2.98 18.23 -34.90
C ASN A 270 3.18 16.71 -34.99
N ASP A 271 4.26 16.18 -34.39
CA ASP A 271 4.58 14.75 -34.43
C ASP A 271 3.85 13.96 -33.32
N TRP A 272 3.26 14.66 -32.34
CA TRP A 272 2.64 14.08 -31.14
C TRP A 272 1.62 12.98 -31.42
N PRO A 273 0.61 13.14 -32.32
CA PRO A 273 -0.40 12.10 -32.52
C PRO A 273 0.18 10.75 -32.95
N GLN A 274 1.27 10.77 -33.73
CA GLN A 274 1.93 9.58 -34.23
C GLN A 274 2.82 8.94 -33.16
N ILE A 275 3.50 9.77 -32.36
CA ILE A 275 4.28 9.33 -31.19
C ILE A 275 3.36 8.67 -30.17
N MET A 276 2.24 9.32 -29.80
CA MET A 276 1.26 8.82 -28.85
C MET A 276 0.66 7.48 -29.30
N SER A 277 0.35 7.32 -30.60
CA SER A 277 -0.13 6.04 -31.14
C SER A 277 0.88 4.89 -30.97
N ARG A 278 2.19 5.17 -31.18
CA ARG A 278 3.26 4.19 -30.95
C ARG A 278 3.41 3.85 -29.47
N ILE A 279 3.35 4.87 -28.59
CA ILE A 279 3.41 4.71 -27.14
C ILE A 279 2.26 3.83 -26.65
N ASN A 280 1.01 4.16 -26.99
CA ASN A 280 -0.17 3.38 -26.59
C ASN A 280 -0.08 1.92 -27.03
N THR A 281 0.38 1.68 -28.26
CA THR A 281 0.56 0.31 -28.78
C THR A 281 1.63 -0.44 -27.99
N MET A 282 2.74 0.21 -27.66
CA MET A 282 3.84 -0.39 -26.88
C MET A 282 3.40 -0.68 -25.44
N LEU A 283 2.78 0.29 -24.77
CA LEU A 283 2.31 0.16 -23.39
C LEU A 283 1.27 -0.95 -23.25
N LEU A 284 0.32 -1.03 -24.19
CA LEU A 284 -0.68 -2.10 -24.18
C LEU A 284 -0.04 -3.48 -24.43
N ASN A 285 0.80 -3.61 -25.46
CA ASN A 285 1.32 -4.92 -25.86
C ASN A 285 2.40 -5.47 -24.92
N LYS A 286 3.24 -4.59 -24.36
CA LYS A 286 4.40 -4.99 -23.54
C LYS A 286 4.11 -4.96 -22.05
N HIS A 287 3.32 -3.98 -21.60
CA HIS A 287 3.09 -3.69 -20.18
C HIS A 287 1.63 -3.89 -19.75
N GLY A 288 0.70 -4.13 -20.68
CA GLY A 288 -0.72 -4.30 -20.38
C GLY A 288 -1.42 -3.01 -19.93
N ILE A 289 -0.82 -1.84 -20.15
CA ILE A 289 -1.37 -0.55 -19.73
C ILE A 289 -2.24 0.01 -20.86
N ASP A 290 -3.54 0.15 -20.60
CA ASP A 290 -4.54 0.64 -21.57
C ASP A 290 -5.01 2.07 -21.27
N HIS A 291 -5.03 2.48 -19.99
CA HIS A 291 -5.45 3.83 -19.60
C HIS A 291 -4.23 4.75 -19.47
N VAL A 292 -3.97 5.55 -20.49
CA VAL A 292 -2.74 6.36 -20.59
C VAL A 292 -3.07 7.82 -20.83
N THR A 293 -2.59 8.69 -19.95
CA THR A 293 -2.64 10.15 -20.13
C THR A 293 -1.22 10.67 -20.16
N LEU A 294 -0.74 11.11 -21.33
CA LEU A 294 0.59 11.68 -21.45
C LEU A 294 0.50 13.13 -21.94
N GLN A 295 1.18 14.03 -21.24
CA GLN A 295 1.29 15.42 -21.63
C GLN A 295 2.54 15.59 -22.52
N PRO A 296 2.37 16.04 -23.78
CA PRO A 296 3.52 16.37 -24.62
C PRO A 296 4.11 17.73 -24.24
N GLU A 297 5.43 17.81 -24.21
CA GLU A 297 6.19 19.05 -24.03
C GLU A 297 7.14 19.22 -25.21
N GLU A 298 7.17 20.41 -25.82
CA GLU A 298 8.06 20.68 -26.96
C GLU A 298 9.43 21.12 -26.44
N ALA A 299 10.50 20.49 -26.95
CA ALA A 299 11.86 20.79 -26.54
C ALA A 299 12.20 22.27 -26.78
N GLY A 300 12.55 22.97 -25.71
CA GLY A 300 12.86 24.41 -25.75
C GLY A 300 11.66 25.35 -25.69
N GLY A 301 10.44 24.84 -25.48
CA GLY A 301 9.31 25.65 -25.03
C GLY A 301 9.58 26.19 -23.61
N ILE A 302 9.27 27.47 -23.38
CA ILE A 302 9.40 28.07 -22.04
C ILE A 302 8.32 27.46 -21.15
N ASP A 303 8.64 26.33 -20.53
CA ASP A 303 8.02 25.84 -19.30
C ASP A 303 9.15 25.22 -18.47
N GLU A 304 9.80 26.06 -17.66
CA GLU A 304 10.67 25.62 -16.57
C GLU A 304 9.81 24.91 -15.51
N HIS A 305 9.42 23.66 -15.76
CA HIS A 305 9.23 22.70 -14.70
C HIS A 305 10.59 22.13 -14.33
N THR A 306 11.43 22.98 -13.73
CA THR A 306 12.73 22.63 -13.15
C THR A 306 12.54 21.89 -11.83
N HIS A 307 11.96 20.70 -11.90
CA HIS A 307 12.21 19.65 -10.91
C HIS A 307 13.32 18.77 -11.51
N ASP A 308 14.53 18.89 -10.94
CA ASP A 308 15.74 18.12 -11.25
C ASP A 308 16.68 18.62 -12.37
N ALA A 309 16.76 19.92 -12.62
CA ALA A 309 17.86 20.51 -13.39
C ALA A 309 19.04 20.92 -12.50
N SER A 310 19.66 19.96 -11.81
CA SER A 310 21.08 20.11 -11.48
C SER A 310 21.85 19.85 -12.77
N LEU A 311 22.40 20.90 -13.38
CA LEU A 311 23.64 20.96 -14.19
C LEU A 311 23.47 22.01 -15.29
N ASN A 312 24.40 22.97 -15.30
CA ASN A 312 24.61 24.06 -16.26
C ASN A 312 23.74 25.30 -16.10
N ASP A 313 24.22 26.25 -15.30
CA ASP A 313 24.73 27.50 -15.89
C ASP A 313 25.55 28.32 -14.89
N LYS A 314 26.82 28.58 -15.23
CA LYS A 314 27.66 29.59 -14.59
C LYS A 314 28.25 30.48 -15.67
N VAL A 315 27.50 31.49 -16.09
CA VAL A 315 28.08 32.68 -16.72
C VAL A 315 27.33 33.93 -16.26
N ASN A 316 28.12 34.87 -15.74
CA ASN A 316 27.82 36.28 -15.44
C ASN A 316 26.99 36.60 -14.19
N THR A 317 27.67 37.03 -13.12
CA THR A 317 27.86 38.47 -12.85
C THR A 317 28.83 38.70 -11.69
N ALA A 318 29.73 39.64 -11.89
CA ALA A 318 30.71 40.11 -10.91
C ALA A 318 30.15 41.28 -10.07
N ASN A 319 30.79 41.51 -8.91
CA ASN A 319 30.79 42.68 -8.02
C ASN A 319 29.76 42.73 -6.86
N ASN A 320 30.17 42.24 -5.68
CA ASN A 320 30.47 43.07 -4.51
C ASN A 320 30.95 42.18 -3.35
N ASN A 321 31.79 42.70 -2.45
CA ASN A 321 32.19 42.05 -1.20
C ASN A 321 31.01 41.92 -0.22
N GLN A 322 30.03 41.10 -0.58
CA GLN A 322 29.00 40.57 0.31
C GLN A 322 29.22 39.06 0.31
N VAL A 323 29.53 38.49 1.48
CA VAL A 323 29.58 37.04 1.63
C VAL A 323 28.17 36.56 1.35
N ASN A 324 27.95 35.94 0.19
CA ASN A 324 26.68 35.33 -0.14
C ASN A 324 26.80 33.84 0.13
N HIS A 325 26.01 33.34 1.07
CA HIS A 325 25.89 31.90 1.28
C HIS A 325 25.10 31.30 0.11
N GLN A 326 25.54 30.13 -0.36
CA GLN A 326 24.92 29.40 -1.46
C GLN A 326 24.52 27.99 -1.00
N GLY A 327 23.75 27.92 0.09
CA GLY A 327 23.34 26.66 0.70
C GLY A 327 24.40 26.04 1.59
N ASP A 328 25.32 26.87 2.09
CA ASP A 328 26.34 26.46 3.04
C ASP A 328 25.66 25.90 4.30
N THR A 329 26.22 24.82 4.83
CA THR A 329 25.71 24.17 6.04
C THR A 329 26.46 24.71 7.24
N PHE A 330 25.71 25.24 8.19
CA PHE A 330 26.18 25.78 9.46
C PHE A 330 25.62 24.98 10.62
N TYR A 331 26.21 25.17 11.78
CA TYR A 331 25.80 24.49 13.00
C TYR A 331 25.64 25.50 14.12
N VAL A 332 24.59 25.34 14.91
CA VAL A 332 24.41 26.02 16.18
C VAL A 332 24.48 24.99 17.30
N GLU A 333 25.17 25.34 18.39
CA GLU A 333 25.18 24.52 19.59
C GLU A 333 23.87 24.73 20.36
N CYS A 334 23.15 23.64 20.53
CA CYS A 334 21.91 23.55 21.27
C CYS A 334 22.11 22.73 22.55
N THR A 335 21.11 22.74 23.42
CA THR A 335 21.17 21.97 24.67
C THR A 335 19.86 21.22 24.86
N SER A 336 19.99 19.93 25.16
CA SER A 336 18.91 19.07 25.61
C SER A 336 19.12 18.68 27.08
N PRO A 337 18.11 18.10 27.76
CA PRO A 337 18.29 17.54 29.11
C PRO A 337 19.43 16.52 29.23
N ASP A 338 19.82 15.85 28.13
CA ASP A 338 20.86 14.84 28.10
C ASP A 338 22.26 15.39 27.76
N GLY A 339 22.36 16.70 27.50
CA GLY A 339 23.61 17.38 27.16
C GLY A 339 23.54 18.22 25.87
N PRO A 340 24.68 18.80 25.46
CA PRO A 340 24.77 19.61 24.25
C PRO A 340 24.68 18.76 22.98
N HIS A 341 24.11 19.34 21.94
CA HIS A 341 24.01 18.74 20.60
C HIS A 341 24.08 19.83 19.54
N ARG A 342 24.46 19.49 18.31
CA ARG A 342 24.50 20.45 17.20
C ARG A 342 23.24 20.34 16.36
N MET A 343 22.63 21.49 16.09
CA MET A 343 21.58 21.63 15.09
C MET A 343 22.16 22.26 13.83
N ALA A 344 21.97 21.61 12.70
CA ALA A 344 22.39 22.13 11.41
C ALA A 344 21.37 23.13 10.85
N TYR A 345 21.84 24.09 10.06
CA TYR A 345 20.99 24.94 9.25
C TYR A 345 21.70 25.30 7.95
N HIS A 346 20.93 25.46 6.88
CA HIS A 346 21.45 25.90 5.59
C HIS A 346 21.10 27.36 5.36
N ALA A 347 21.99 28.14 4.77
CA ALA A 347 21.72 29.55 4.49
C ALA A 347 22.00 29.96 3.04
N TRP A 348 21.17 30.88 2.52
CA TRP A 348 21.31 31.47 1.20
C TRP A 348 21.20 33.00 1.25
N GLY A 349 21.97 33.66 0.39
CA GLY A 349 21.98 35.12 0.26
C GLY A 349 22.92 35.81 1.23
N ASN A 350 22.77 37.13 1.34
CA ASN A 350 23.65 37.98 2.12
C ASN A 350 23.25 38.00 3.62
N PRO A 351 24.11 37.56 4.57
CA PRO A 351 23.85 37.63 6.01
C PRO A 351 23.59 39.04 6.55
N GLY A 352 24.06 40.07 5.85
CA GLY A 352 23.79 41.46 6.19
C GLY A 352 22.43 41.98 5.75
N ASN A 353 21.58 41.15 5.11
CA ASN A 353 20.25 41.56 4.70
C ASN A 353 19.32 41.67 5.93
N PRO A 354 18.68 42.84 6.17
CA PRO A 354 17.81 43.04 7.33
C PRO A 354 16.51 42.22 7.28
N LYS A 355 16.15 41.65 6.13
CA LYS A 355 14.98 40.79 5.97
C LYS A 355 15.42 39.33 6.01
N VAL A 356 15.13 38.64 7.12
CA VAL A 356 15.44 37.21 7.28
C VAL A 356 14.19 36.37 7.02
N LEU A 357 14.31 35.38 6.14
CA LEU A 357 13.28 34.38 5.87
C LEU A 357 13.71 33.05 6.50
N VAL A 358 12.96 32.57 7.50
CA VAL A 358 13.23 31.27 8.13
C VAL A 358 12.29 30.21 7.55
N CYS A 359 12.84 29.19 6.90
CA CYS A 359 12.06 28.10 6.30
C CYS A 359 12.11 26.86 7.21
N VAL A 360 10.99 26.57 7.89
CA VAL A 360 10.87 25.45 8.81
C VAL A 360 10.13 24.30 8.15
N HIS A 361 10.73 23.11 8.14
CA HIS A 361 10.15 21.92 7.53
C HIS A 361 9.29 21.13 8.53
N GLY A 362 8.45 20.22 8.02
CA GLY A 362 7.70 19.26 8.84
C GLY A 362 8.54 18.08 9.34
N LEU A 363 7.99 17.23 10.21
CA LEU A 363 8.71 16.17 10.93
C LEU A 363 9.41 15.10 10.05
N THR A 364 9.13 15.04 8.76
CA THR A 364 9.67 14.01 7.83
C THR A 364 10.66 14.57 6.80
N ARG A 365 10.93 15.86 6.83
CA ARG A 365 11.74 16.60 5.84
C ARG A 365 13.05 17.12 6.48
N ARG A 366 13.85 17.87 5.72
CA ARG A 366 15.11 18.50 6.15
C ARG A 366 15.23 19.93 5.59
N GLY A 367 16.08 20.77 6.17
CA GLY A 367 16.30 22.17 5.79
C GLY A 367 16.79 22.32 4.35
N SER A 368 17.60 21.39 3.85
CA SER A 368 18.06 21.38 2.45
C SER A 368 16.95 21.18 1.41
N ASP A 369 15.76 20.69 1.80
CA ASP A 369 14.61 20.57 0.90
C ASP A 369 14.10 21.95 0.43
N PHE A 370 14.43 23.03 1.14
CA PHE A 370 14.08 24.39 0.77
C PHE A 370 15.04 25.04 -0.23
N LYS A 371 16.07 24.34 -0.71
CA LYS A 371 17.10 24.91 -1.59
C LYS A 371 16.52 25.74 -2.74
N THR A 372 15.55 25.21 -3.48
CA THR A 372 14.91 25.93 -4.61
C THR A 372 14.22 27.21 -4.17
N LEU A 373 13.48 27.17 -3.06
CA LEU A 373 12.84 28.35 -2.49
C LEU A 373 13.88 29.35 -2.00
N ALA A 374 14.94 28.87 -1.34
CA ALA A 374 15.98 29.71 -0.79
C ALA A 374 16.77 30.42 -1.88
N GLU A 375 17.10 29.74 -2.99
CA GLU A 375 17.76 30.34 -4.15
C GLU A 375 16.89 31.38 -4.85
N ALA A 376 15.57 31.16 -4.94
CA ALA A 376 14.64 32.14 -5.50
C ALA A 376 14.48 33.38 -4.59
N MET A 377 14.49 33.17 -3.27
CA MET A 377 14.20 34.22 -2.30
C MET A 377 15.45 34.97 -1.81
N CYS A 378 16.67 34.43 -2.04
CA CYS A 378 17.90 35.00 -1.49
C CYS A 378 18.33 36.34 -2.12
N ALA A 379 17.69 36.76 -3.20
CA ALA A 379 17.86 38.10 -3.77
C ALA A 379 17.26 39.18 -2.84
N ASP A 380 16.11 38.90 -2.23
CA ASP A 380 15.35 39.85 -1.41
C ASP A 380 15.50 39.60 0.10
N TYR A 381 15.86 38.37 0.50
CA TYR A 381 15.95 37.92 1.90
C TYR A 381 17.29 37.26 2.19
N TYR A 382 17.72 37.27 3.45
CA TYR A 382 18.64 36.26 3.96
C TYR A 382 17.82 35.03 4.35
N VAL A 383 18.00 33.92 3.63
CA VAL A 383 17.18 32.74 3.82
C VAL A 383 17.92 31.75 4.72
N VAL A 384 17.28 31.32 5.81
CA VAL A 384 17.81 30.37 6.79
C VAL A 384 16.87 29.18 6.87
N CYS A 385 17.39 27.98 6.59
CA CYS A 385 16.64 26.74 6.55
C CYS A 385 17.20 25.78 7.63
N PRO A 386 16.74 25.88 8.88
CA PRO A 386 17.11 24.94 9.94
C PRO A 386 16.71 23.50 9.62
N ASP A 387 17.60 22.57 9.96
CA ASP A 387 17.19 21.22 10.31
C ASP A 387 16.62 21.21 11.74
N VAL A 388 15.91 20.15 12.10
CA VAL A 388 15.57 19.85 13.50
C VAL A 388 16.45 18.72 14.01
N VAL A 389 16.67 18.65 15.32
CA VAL A 389 17.44 17.57 15.95
C VAL A 389 16.90 16.18 15.53
N GLY A 390 17.80 15.28 15.15
CA GLY A 390 17.47 13.98 14.54
C GLY A 390 17.00 14.03 13.08
N ARG A 391 17.18 15.15 12.37
CA ARG A 391 16.91 15.29 10.94
C ARG A 391 18.05 16.00 10.22
N GLY A 392 18.12 15.74 8.91
CA GLY A 392 19.16 16.31 8.03
C GLY A 392 20.56 16.04 8.57
N ASP A 393 21.34 17.09 8.72
CA ASP A 393 22.72 17.06 9.21
C ASP A 393 22.82 17.39 10.71
N SER A 394 21.68 17.52 11.42
CA SER A 394 21.66 17.69 12.88
C SER A 394 22.00 16.41 13.62
N ASP A 395 22.61 16.55 14.80
CA ASP A 395 22.92 15.40 15.65
C ASP A 395 21.62 14.70 16.12
N TRP A 396 21.73 13.42 16.47
CA TRP A 396 20.63 12.64 17.05
C TRP A 396 20.76 12.61 18.58
N LEU A 397 19.65 12.85 19.29
CA LEU A 397 19.54 12.66 20.73
C LEU A 397 19.50 11.18 21.08
N LYS A 398 20.12 10.84 22.23
CA LYS A 398 20.16 9.48 22.76
C LYS A 398 18.80 9.02 23.28
N ASN A 399 18.02 9.92 23.88
CA ASN A 399 16.71 9.61 24.42
C ASN A 399 15.59 9.92 23.40
N PRO A 400 14.87 8.89 22.93
CA PRO A 400 13.78 9.08 21.96
C PRO A 400 12.62 9.96 22.47
N MET A 401 12.44 10.08 23.78
CA MET A 401 11.38 10.90 24.37
C MET A 401 11.61 12.40 24.20
N LEU A 402 12.83 12.80 23.83
CA LEU A 402 13.19 14.21 23.65
C LEU A 402 12.86 14.74 22.24
N TYR A 403 12.45 13.89 21.30
CA TYR A 403 11.96 14.28 19.97
C TYR A 403 10.53 14.85 20.03
N ALA A 404 10.37 15.92 20.81
CA ALA A 404 9.08 16.55 21.08
C ALA A 404 9.13 18.07 20.84
N VAL A 405 7.96 18.67 20.63
CA VAL A 405 7.80 20.11 20.34
C VAL A 405 8.61 21.03 21.26
N PRO A 406 8.69 20.81 22.60
CA PRO A 406 9.49 21.67 23.47
C PRO A 406 10.98 21.72 23.11
N GLN A 407 11.58 20.58 22.73
CA GLN A 407 12.98 20.54 22.34
C GLN A 407 13.22 21.24 21.01
N TYR A 408 12.35 21.01 20.01
CA TYR A 408 12.45 21.69 18.71
C TYR A 408 12.33 23.22 18.83
N VAL A 409 11.45 23.71 19.71
CA VAL A 409 11.31 25.14 19.97
C VAL A 409 12.55 25.70 20.67
N ALA A 410 13.14 24.96 21.62
CA ALA A 410 14.36 25.37 22.29
C ALA A 410 15.55 25.47 21.32
N ASP A 411 15.69 24.51 20.41
CA ASP A 411 16.76 24.50 19.41
C ASP A 411 16.60 25.66 18.40
N MET A 412 15.37 25.91 17.93
CA MET A 412 15.05 27.06 17.07
C MET A 412 15.34 28.41 17.75
N ALA A 413 15.09 28.51 19.06
CA ALA A 413 15.41 29.71 19.82
C ALA A 413 16.92 29.95 19.96
N CYS A 414 17.77 28.92 19.84
CA CYS A 414 19.22 29.10 19.77
C CYS A 414 19.67 29.68 18.42
N LEU A 415 18.97 29.37 17.33
CA LEU A 415 19.30 29.86 15.99
C LEU A 415 18.91 31.32 15.76
N ILE A 416 17.81 31.79 16.38
CA ILE A 416 17.23 33.13 16.14
C ILE A 416 17.86 34.22 17.04
N LYS A 417 18.76 33.84 17.97
CA LYS A 417 19.51 34.78 18.81
C LYS A 417 20.60 35.47 18.01
#